data_AF-A0A091QSB3-F1
#
_entry.id   AF-A0A091QSB3-F1
#
_cell.length_a   1.000
_cell.length_b   1.000
_cell.length_c   1.000
_cell.angle_alpha   90.00
_cell.angle_beta   90.00
_cell.angle_gamma   90.00
#
_symmetry.space_group_name_H-M   'P 1'
#
loop_
_entity.id
_entity.type
_entity.pdbx_description
1 polymer ?
#
loop_
_entity_poly.entity_id
_entity_poly.type
_entity_poly.pdbx_seq_one_letter_code
_entity_poly.pdbx_strand_id
1 'polypeptide(L)'
;LMKGVTIEGVENEKKLATRGVSEEEIIGVVFKDDFSYCLRFPSYRVVPPDDAFEHLDTCFNYSSSDCNVPMYWYEGFLSVQSSIDAAVIEVKTNHSVWEEMNSISGVRLKSPLIKSVYKLQYIGFIFYTVLCFSPYMYFLSVKVLREKKKLKVLMRAMGLQDIAFWLSWSLLYTVYISITASLVTLITI
;
A
#
# COMPACT_ATOMS: atom_id res chain seq x y z
N LEU A 1 7.83 21.90 27.04
CA LEU A 1 7.18 22.92 26.18
C LEU A 1 7.78 22.87 24.78
N MET A 2 6.97 22.66 23.74
CA MET A 2 7.45 22.67 22.35
C MET A 2 8.03 24.05 22.01
N LYS A 3 9.31 24.12 21.64
CA LYS A 3 9.97 25.38 21.27
C LYS A 3 9.68 25.69 19.80
N GLY A 4 9.32 26.93 19.50
CA GLY A 4 9.12 27.40 18.12
C GLY A 4 7.73 27.13 17.53
N VAL A 5 6.77 26.66 18.34
CA VAL A 5 5.39 26.45 17.91
C VAL A 5 4.52 27.60 18.39
N THR A 6 3.72 28.17 17.49
CA THR A 6 2.71 29.18 17.83
C THR A 6 1.37 28.49 18.04
N ILE A 7 0.72 28.75 19.17
CA ILE A 7 -0.59 28.16 19.49
C ILE A 7 -1.65 29.23 19.29
N GLU A 8 -2.64 28.94 18.45
CA GLU A 8 -3.79 29.81 18.19
C GLU A 8 -5.09 29.02 18.38
N GLY A 9 -6.02 29.58 19.15
CA GLY A 9 -7.38 29.05 19.25
C GLY A 9 -8.21 29.42 18.02
N VAL A 10 -8.89 28.45 17.42
CA VAL A 10 -9.76 28.66 16.25
C VAL A 10 -11.22 28.54 16.67
N GLU A 11 -12.07 29.46 16.18
CA GLU A 11 -13.49 29.55 16.56
C GLU A 11 -14.32 28.31 16.20
N ASN A 12 -14.00 27.64 15.08
CA ASN A 12 -14.72 26.44 14.65
C ASN A 12 -13.84 25.47 13.84
N GLU A 13 -14.27 24.22 13.79
CA GLU A 13 -13.58 23.15 13.06
C GLU A 13 -13.56 23.37 11.54
N LYS A 14 -14.57 24.07 10.98
CA LYS A 14 -14.63 24.37 9.54
C LYS A 14 -13.49 25.30 9.10
N LYS A 15 -13.23 26.37 9.86
CA LYS A 15 -12.15 27.32 9.63
C LYS A 15 -10.80 26.64 9.80
N LEU A 16 -10.68 25.75 10.80
CA LEU A 16 -9.49 24.90 10.97
C LEU A 16 -9.25 24.02 9.74
N ALA A 17 -10.30 23.39 9.19
CA ALA A 17 -10.21 22.58 7.98
C ALA A 17 -9.77 23.39 6.76
N THR A 18 -10.33 24.59 6.56
CA THR A 18 -9.97 25.47 5.45
C THR A 18 -8.51 25.95 5.55
N ARG A 19 -8.07 26.32 6.76
CA ARG A 19 -6.68 26.71 7.02
C ARG A 19 -5.72 25.54 6.78
N GLY A 20 -6.02 24.34 7.28
CA GLY A 20 -5.16 23.17 7.08
C GLY A 20 -5.01 22.71 5.61
N VAL A 21 -5.89 23.16 4.71
CA VAL A 21 -5.74 22.94 3.26
C VAL A 21 -4.90 24.05 2.61
N SER A 22 -4.98 25.27 3.12
CA SER A 22 -4.33 26.46 2.54
C SER A 22 -2.92 26.69 3.10
N GLU A 23 -2.66 26.27 4.33
CA GLU A 23 -1.46 26.52 5.10
C GLU A 23 -0.80 25.18 5.46
N GLU A 24 0.36 24.95 4.86
CA GLU A 24 1.08 23.68 4.90
C GLU A 24 1.70 23.33 6.26
N GLU A 25 1.97 24.32 7.10
CA GLU A 25 2.65 24.16 8.38
C GLU A 25 1.68 24.08 9.58
N ILE A 26 0.37 24.16 9.34
CA ILE A 26 -0.63 24.10 10.41
C ILE A 26 -0.96 22.66 10.76
N ILE A 27 -0.82 22.33 12.05
CA ILE A 27 -1.33 21.09 12.63
C ILE A 27 -2.60 21.44 13.40
N GLY A 28 -3.71 20.82 13.02
CA GLY A 28 -4.98 21.02 13.69
C GLY A 28 -5.18 20.06 14.86
N VAL A 29 -5.67 20.56 15.99
CA VAL A 29 -6.08 19.75 17.15
C VAL A 29 -7.55 20.04 17.44
N VAL A 30 -8.39 19.01 17.41
CA VAL A 30 -9.82 19.11 17.72
C VAL A 30 -10.11 18.28 18.96
N PHE A 31 -10.28 18.92 20.10
CA PHE A 31 -10.73 18.26 21.33
C PHE A 31 -12.22 17.92 21.22
N LYS A 32 -12.56 16.65 21.43
CA LYS A 32 -13.96 16.18 21.44
C LYS A 32 -14.52 16.15 22.86
N ASP A 33 -13.66 15.83 23.82
CA ASP A 33 -13.97 15.58 25.20
C ASP A 33 -12.67 15.59 26.01
N ASP A 34 -12.79 15.48 27.33
CA ASP A 34 -11.70 15.66 28.29
C ASP A 34 -10.49 14.73 28.09
N PHE A 35 -10.69 13.60 27.39
CA PHE A 35 -9.67 12.58 27.14
C PHE A 35 -9.48 12.25 25.66
N SER A 36 -10.28 12.85 24.77
CA SER A 36 -10.19 12.55 23.33
C SER A 36 -10.00 13.80 22.50
N TYR A 37 -9.09 13.68 21.54
CA TYR A 37 -8.82 14.69 20.54
C TYR A 37 -8.57 14.02 19.19
N CYS A 38 -8.65 14.82 18.14
CA CYS A 38 -8.30 14.42 16.78
C CYS A 38 -7.22 15.35 16.25
N LEU A 39 -6.13 14.75 15.79
CA LEU A 39 -5.07 15.46 15.09
C LEU A 39 -5.39 15.52 13.60
N ARG A 40 -5.16 16.69 13.00
CA ARG A 40 -5.31 16.95 11.57
C ARG A 40 -3.96 17.34 11.03
N PHE A 41 -3.37 16.44 10.25
CA PHE A 41 -2.11 16.64 9.55
C PHE A 41 -2.36 16.74 8.04
N PRO A 42 -1.54 17.50 7.31
CA PRO A 42 -1.53 17.45 5.85
C PRO A 42 -1.24 16.03 5.36
N SER A 43 -1.99 15.56 4.35
CA SER A 43 -1.93 14.18 3.85
C SER A 43 -0.57 13.78 3.26
N TYR A 44 0.27 14.75 2.92
CA TYR A 44 1.60 14.52 2.37
C TYR A 44 2.70 14.39 3.45
N ARG A 45 2.43 14.81 4.69
CA ARG A 45 3.38 14.71 5.81
C ARG A 45 3.18 13.42 6.60
N VAL A 46 1.95 12.95 6.73
CA VAL A 46 1.64 11.78 7.54
C VAL A 46 0.81 10.79 6.74
N VAL A 47 1.24 9.53 6.73
CA VAL A 47 0.53 8.43 6.05
C VAL A 47 -0.79 8.19 6.78
N PRO A 48 -1.93 8.08 6.08
CA PRO A 48 -3.20 7.74 6.72
C PRO A 48 -3.10 6.42 7.52
N PRO A 49 -3.73 6.32 8.70
CA PRO A 49 -3.73 5.09 9.51
C PRO A 49 -4.68 4.01 8.97
N ASP A 50 -4.93 3.98 7.66
CA ASP A 50 -5.86 3.06 7.02
C ASP A 50 -5.09 1.88 6.42
N ASP A 51 -5.48 0.65 6.81
CA ASP A 51 -4.92 -0.62 6.32
C ASP A 51 -4.94 -0.74 4.78
N ALA A 52 -5.86 -0.05 4.11
CA ALA A 52 -5.92 -0.02 2.64
C ALA A 52 -4.78 0.78 2.01
N PHE A 53 -4.27 1.78 2.74
CA PHE A 53 -3.16 2.65 2.37
C PHE A 53 -1.90 2.34 3.18
N GLU A 54 -1.88 1.19 3.86
CA GLU A 54 -0.74 0.73 4.66
C GLU A 54 0.50 0.69 3.77
N HIS A 55 1.35 1.70 3.94
CA HIS A 55 2.65 1.72 3.32
C HIS A 55 3.55 0.89 4.21
N LEU A 56 3.88 -0.33 3.76
CA LEU A 56 5.02 -1.03 4.33
C LEU A 56 6.25 -0.19 3.99
N ASP A 57 6.69 0.54 5.00
CA ASP A 57 7.81 1.46 4.93
C ASP A 57 9.10 0.65 4.74
N THR A 58 9.56 0.57 3.49
CA THR A 58 10.74 -0.21 3.12
C THR A 58 11.92 0.71 2.91
N CYS A 59 12.74 0.85 3.94
CA CYS A 59 14.03 1.49 3.82
C CYS A 59 15.14 0.44 3.66
N PHE A 60 15.79 0.43 2.50
CA PHE A 60 16.90 -0.48 2.20
C PHE A 60 18.24 0.03 2.74
N ASN A 61 18.41 1.36 2.77
CA ASN A 61 19.65 2.01 3.20
C ASN A 61 19.40 2.96 4.38
N TYR A 62 19.55 2.43 5.59
CA TYR A 62 19.31 3.16 6.83
C TYR A 62 20.32 4.29 7.11
N SER A 63 21.45 4.34 6.38
CA SER A 63 22.41 5.45 6.51
C SER A 63 22.11 6.62 5.57
N SER A 64 21.14 6.47 4.66
CA SER A 64 20.73 7.55 3.75
C SER A 64 19.80 8.54 4.45
N SER A 65 19.98 9.83 4.14
CA SER A 65 19.10 10.92 4.59
C SER A 65 17.67 10.82 4.05
N ASP A 66 17.47 10.03 3.00
CA ASP A 66 16.18 9.87 2.33
C ASP A 66 15.29 8.82 3.02
N CYS A 67 15.82 8.14 4.03
CA CYS A 67 15.14 7.14 4.83
C CYS A 67 14.32 7.78 5.97
N ASN A 68 13.40 8.69 5.64
CA ASN A 68 12.54 9.42 6.60
C ASN A 68 11.39 8.59 7.19
N VAL A 69 11.57 7.29 7.22
CA VAL A 69 10.66 6.36 7.89
C VAL A 69 11.01 6.33 9.38
N PRO A 70 10.04 6.22 10.30
CA PRO A 70 8.60 6.39 10.07
C PRO A 70 8.24 7.89 10.02
N MET A 71 7.43 8.30 9.03
CA MET A 71 7.03 9.70 8.86
C MET A 71 6.38 10.29 10.13
N TYR A 72 5.59 9.47 10.85
CA TYR A 72 5.00 9.83 12.14
C TYR A 72 5.99 10.36 13.19
N TRP A 73 7.26 9.92 13.13
CA TRP A 73 8.30 10.38 14.05
C TRP A 73 8.94 11.68 13.57
N TYR A 74 9.34 11.74 12.29
CA TYR A 74 10.10 12.86 11.74
C TYR A 74 9.25 14.10 11.44
N GLU A 75 7.96 13.91 11.15
CA GLU A 75 7.02 14.98 10.80
C GLU A 75 6.30 15.56 12.04
N GLY A 76 6.73 15.14 13.25
CA GLY A 76 6.28 15.73 14.51
C GLY A 76 4.93 15.25 15.03
N PHE A 77 4.25 14.31 14.34
CA PHE A 77 3.00 13.72 14.82
C PHE A 77 3.13 13.18 16.24
N LEU A 78 4.13 12.33 16.47
CA LEU A 78 4.31 11.70 17.78
C LEU A 78 4.70 12.74 18.85
N SER A 79 5.50 13.75 18.50
CA SER A 79 5.85 14.83 19.41
C SER A 79 4.62 15.63 19.86
N VAL A 80 3.71 15.92 18.93
CA VAL A 80 2.44 16.59 19.22
C VAL A 80 1.54 15.72 20.07
N GLN A 81 1.38 14.44 19.70
CA GLN A 81 0.60 13.47 20.44
C GLN A 81 1.07 13.33 21.89
N SER A 82 2.36 13.02 22.10
CA SER A 82 2.94 12.86 23.44
C SER A 82 2.81 14.14 24.28
N SER A 83 2.95 15.32 23.68
CA SER A 83 2.83 16.57 24.44
C SER A 83 1.40 16.85 24.89
N ILE A 84 0.40 16.55 24.04
CA ILE A 84 -1.01 16.68 24.40
C ILE A 84 -1.37 15.64 25.46
N ASP A 85 -0.95 14.38 25.27
CA ASP A 85 -1.22 13.30 26.23
C ASP A 85 -0.60 13.59 27.60
N ALA A 86 0.64 14.11 27.65
CA ALA A 86 1.27 14.55 28.89
C ALA A 86 0.42 15.60 29.61
N ALA A 87 -0.04 16.61 28.87
CA ALA A 87 -0.84 17.70 29.42
C ALA A 87 -2.22 17.22 29.90
N VAL A 88 -2.89 16.33 29.15
CA VAL A 88 -4.17 15.74 29.55
C VAL A 88 -4.00 14.91 30.83
N ILE A 89 -2.95 14.09 30.92
CA ILE A 89 -2.65 13.29 32.11
C ILE A 89 -2.38 14.20 33.30
N GLU A 90 -1.55 15.24 33.12
CA GLU A 90 -1.22 16.20 34.18
C GLU A 90 -2.47 16.90 34.72
N VAL A 91 -3.34 17.39 33.84
CA VAL A 91 -4.59 18.07 34.23
C VAL A 91 -5.54 17.14 34.99
N LYS A 92 -5.57 15.85 34.64
CA LYS A 92 -6.53 14.89 35.21
C LYS A 92 -6.05 14.18 36.46
N THR A 93 -4.76 13.92 36.55
CA THR A 93 -4.15 13.19 37.67
C THR A 93 -3.45 14.11 38.67
N ASN A 94 -3.30 15.40 38.34
CA ASN A 94 -2.49 16.36 39.08
C ASN A 94 -1.03 15.88 39.28
N HIS A 95 -0.55 15.06 38.35
CA HIS A 95 0.79 14.48 38.33
C HIS A 95 1.36 14.66 36.92
N SER A 96 2.45 15.41 36.81
CA SER A 96 3.11 15.62 35.52
C SER A 96 3.86 14.36 35.10
N VAL A 97 3.68 13.96 33.85
CA VAL A 97 4.39 12.82 33.24
C VAL A 97 5.31 13.26 32.09
N TRP A 98 5.65 14.56 32.06
CA TRP A 98 6.42 15.15 30.97
C TRP A 98 7.83 14.58 30.87
N GLU A 99 8.49 14.31 32.00
CA GLU A 99 9.84 13.76 32.01
C GLU A 99 9.87 12.33 31.44
N GLU A 100 8.91 11.50 31.84
CA GLU A 100 8.72 10.15 31.36
C GLU A 100 8.42 10.16 29.85
N MET A 101 7.48 11.00 29.41
CA MET A 101 7.14 11.09 27.98
C MET A 101 8.28 11.64 27.12
N ASN A 102 9.04 12.61 27.62
CA ASN A 102 10.20 13.17 26.90
C ASN A 102 11.38 12.19 26.85
N SER A 103 11.42 11.20 27.76
CA SER A 103 12.42 10.12 27.74
C SER A 103 12.08 9.00 26.74
N ILE A 104 10.87 8.98 26.17
CA ILE A 104 10.46 7.95 25.21
C ILE A 104 11.29 8.08 23.94
N SER A 105 12.06 7.04 23.66
CA SER A 105 12.80 6.88 22.41
C SER A 105 12.16 5.78 21.56
N GLY A 106 11.98 6.05 20.26
CA GLY A 106 11.62 5.01 19.30
C GLY A 106 12.83 4.15 18.96
N VAL A 107 12.73 2.84 19.18
CA VAL A 107 13.70 1.88 18.63
C VAL A 107 13.10 1.27 17.37
N ARG A 108 13.78 1.47 16.24
CA ARG A 108 13.39 0.83 14.99
C ARG A 108 13.88 -0.62 14.98
N LEU A 109 12.95 -1.53 14.71
CA LEU A 109 13.27 -2.93 14.41
C LEU A 109 13.67 -3.08 12.93
N LYS A 110 14.54 -4.04 12.63
CA LYS A 110 14.94 -4.35 11.26
C LYS A 110 13.73 -4.88 10.49
N SER A 111 13.26 -4.13 9.50
CA SER A 111 12.22 -4.61 8.60
C SER A 111 12.79 -5.69 7.67
N PRO A 112 12.02 -6.75 7.36
CA PRO A 112 12.42 -7.72 6.35
C PRO A 112 12.54 -7.03 4.98
N LEU A 113 13.38 -7.59 4.09
CA LEU A 113 13.59 -7.14 2.70
C LEU A 113 12.37 -7.42 1.81
N ILE A 114 11.17 -7.13 2.28
CA ILE A 114 9.93 -7.29 1.52
C ILE A 114 9.76 -6.02 0.70
N LYS A 115 9.59 -6.16 -0.62
CA LYS A 115 9.30 -5.04 -1.53
C LYS A 115 7.91 -4.49 -1.17
N SER A 116 7.79 -3.18 -0.96
CA SER A 116 6.50 -2.55 -0.69
C SER A 116 5.59 -2.76 -1.92
N VAL A 117 4.57 -3.60 -1.77
CA VAL A 117 3.57 -3.82 -2.82
C VAL A 117 2.37 -2.97 -2.45
N TYR A 118 2.19 -1.85 -3.16
CA TYR A 118 0.97 -1.08 -3.05
C TYR A 118 -0.20 -1.96 -3.48
N LYS A 119 -1.08 -2.31 -2.53
CA LYS A 119 -2.25 -3.16 -2.76
C LYS A 119 -3.09 -2.68 -3.95
N LEU A 120 -3.25 -1.36 -4.11
CA LEU A 120 -3.94 -0.74 -5.24
C LEU A 120 -3.21 -0.94 -6.58
N GLN A 121 -1.89 -0.79 -6.62
CA GLN A 121 -1.12 -1.01 -7.85
C GLN A 121 -1.14 -2.49 -8.24
N TYR A 122 -1.08 -3.40 -7.27
CA TYR A 122 -1.18 -4.84 -7.52
C TYR A 122 -2.55 -5.23 -8.08
N ILE A 123 -3.62 -4.70 -7.50
CA ILE A 123 -4.99 -4.88 -8.03
C ILE A 123 -5.07 -4.32 -9.47
N GLY A 124 -4.56 -3.11 -9.70
CA GLY A 124 -4.51 -2.51 -11.04
C GLY A 124 -3.72 -3.34 -12.05
N PHE A 125 -2.59 -3.92 -11.64
CA PHE A 125 -1.79 -4.82 -12.44
C PHE A 125 -2.54 -6.10 -12.81
N ILE A 126 -3.27 -6.70 -11.86
CA ILE A 126 -4.13 -7.86 -12.14
C ILE A 126 -5.23 -7.49 -13.15
N PHE A 127 -5.92 -6.36 -12.95
CA PHE A 127 -6.95 -5.93 -13.90
C PHE A 127 -6.39 -5.67 -15.30
N TYR A 128 -5.26 -4.98 -15.38
CA TYR A 128 -4.58 -4.68 -16.64
C TYR A 128 -4.17 -5.96 -17.37
N THR A 129 -3.54 -6.91 -16.67
CA THR A 129 -3.14 -8.19 -17.26
C THR A 129 -4.35 -8.97 -17.77
N VAL A 130 -5.43 -9.09 -16.99
CA VAL A 130 -6.66 -9.76 -17.44
C VAL A 130 -7.25 -9.11 -18.70
N LEU A 131 -7.30 -7.78 -18.76
CA LEU A 131 -7.81 -7.04 -19.92
C LEU A 131 -6.93 -7.23 -21.16
N CYS A 132 -5.59 -7.23 -21.02
CA CYS A 132 -4.67 -7.45 -22.12
C CYS A 132 -4.72 -8.89 -22.65
N PHE A 133 -4.85 -9.88 -21.77
CA PHE A 133 -4.88 -11.29 -22.17
C PHE A 133 -6.23 -11.73 -22.74
N SER A 134 -7.34 -11.07 -22.39
CA SER A 134 -8.69 -11.48 -22.84
C SER A 134 -8.87 -11.49 -24.38
N PRO A 135 -8.55 -10.42 -25.14
CA PRO A 135 -8.65 -10.43 -26.60
C PRO A 135 -7.70 -11.44 -27.24
N TYR A 136 -6.48 -11.55 -26.71
CA TYR A 136 -5.47 -12.49 -27.20
C TYR A 136 -5.98 -13.94 -27.07
N MET A 137 -6.47 -14.30 -25.89
CA MET A 137 -7.00 -15.64 -25.62
C MET A 137 -8.25 -15.95 -26.45
N TYR A 138 -9.09 -14.96 -26.71
CA TYR A 138 -10.24 -15.10 -27.61
C TYR A 138 -9.80 -15.46 -29.04
N PHE A 139 -8.90 -14.68 -29.64
CA PHE A 139 -8.43 -14.95 -31.01
C PHE A 139 -7.68 -16.28 -31.10
N LEU A 140 -6.85 -16.59 -30.11
CA LEU A 140 -6.17 -17.88 -30.01
C LEU A 140 -7.20 -19.02 -29.98
N SER A 141 -8.21 -18.93 -29.13
CA SER A 141 -9.25 -19.97 -28.98
C SER A 141 -10.01 -20.21 -30.28
N VAL A 142 -10.41 -19.16 -31.01
CA VAL A 142 -11.12 -19.30 -32.29
C VAL A 142 -10.23 -19.95 -33.37
N LYS A 143 -8.97 -19.52 -33.48
CA LYS A 143 -8.02 -20.11 -34.44
C LYS A 143 -7.76 -21.57 -34.12
N VAL A 144 -7.51 -21.87 -32.85
CA VAL A 144 -7.23 -23.23 -32.39
C VAL A 144 -8.47 -24.13 -32.55
N LEU A 145 -9.68 -23.66 -32.28
CA LEU A 145 -10.92 -24.41 -32.55
C LEU A 145 -11.09 -24.76 -34.03
N ARG A 146 -10.74 -23.81 -34.93
CA ARG A 146 -10.79 -24.02 -36.37
C ARG A 146 -9.76 -25.06 -36.82
N GLU A 147 -8.52 -24.98 -36.33
CA GLU A 147 -7.46 -25.94 -36.65
C GLU A 147 -7.75 -27.32 -36.07
N LYS A 148 -8.23 -27.38 -34.82
CA LYS A 148 -8.70 -28.61 -34.16
C LYS A 148 -9.72 -29.36 -34.99
N LYS A 149 -10.73 -28.68 -35.54
CA LYS A 149 -11.75 -29.34 -36.38
C LYS A 149 -11.13 -29.94 -37.65
N LYS A 150 -10.17 -29.27 -38.26
CA LYS A 150 -9.47 -29.76 -39.47
C LYS A 150 -8.51 -30.92 -39.15
N LEU A 151 -7.68 -30.78 -38.14
CA LEU A 151 -6.70 -31.79 -37.70
C LEU A 151 -7.38 -33.07 -37.22
N LYS A 152 -8.49 -32.96 -36.48
CA LYS A 152 -9.24 -34.14 -36.04
C LYS A 152 -9.81 -34.94 -37.21
N VAL A 153 -10.29 -34.28 -38.26
CA VAL A 153 -10.76 -34.95 -39.48
C VAL A 153 -9.61 -35.63 -40.22
N LEU A 154 -8.46 -34.95 -40.35
CA LEU A 154 -7.26 -35.50 -40.99
C LEU A 154 -6.68 -36.71 -40.24
N MET A 155 -6.55 -36.62 -38.91
CA MET A 155 -5.99 -37.68 -38.07
C MET A 155 -6.89 -38.93 -38.07
N ARG A 156 -8.22 -38.74 -38.11
CA ARG A 156 -9.16 -39.86 -38.24
C ARG A 156 -9.07 -40.53 -39.61
N ALA A 157 -8.82 -39.77 -40.68
CA ALA A 157 -8.58 -40.31 -42.02
C ALA A 157 -7.26 -41.10 -42.12
N MET A 158 -6.26 -40.75 -41.31
CA MET A 158 -4.99 -41.50 -41.19
C MET A 158 -5.05 -42.68 -40.21
N GLY A 159 -6.19 -42.95 -39.56
CA GLY A 159 -6.36 -44.08 -38.64
C GLY A 159 -5.80 -43.88 -37.22
N LEU A 160 -5.51 -42.64 -36.81
CA LEU A 160 -4.96 -42.35 -35.48
C LEU A 160 -6.03 -42.35 -34.37
N GLN A 161 -5.66 -42.81 -33.17
CA GLN A 161 -6.56 -42.84 -32.00
C GLN A 161 -6.79 -41.44 -31.42
N ASP A 162 -8.01 -41.21 -30.89
CA ASP A 162 -8.40 -39.95 -30.24
C ASP A 162 -7.52 -39.58 -29.03
N ILE A 163 -6.87 -40.56 -28.38
CA ILE A 163 -5.99 -40.34 -27.21
C ILE A 163 -4.74 -39.52 -27.58
N ALA A 164 -4.14 -39.80 -28.73
CA ALA A 164 -2.96 -39.07 -29.21
C ALA A 164 -3.27 -37.58 -29.45
N PHE A 165 -4.50 -37.28 -29.89
CA PHE A 165 -4.99 -35.92 -30.07
C PHE A 165 -5.11 -35.18 -28.72
N TRP A 166 -5.67 -35.83 -27.69
CA TRP A 166 -5.79 -35.23 -26.35
C TRP A 166 -4.44 -35.00 -25.67
N LEU A 167 -3.46 -35.90 -25.87
CA LEU A 167 -2.10 -35.72 -25.35
C LEU A 167 -1.37 -34.55 -26.00
N SER A 168 -1.44 -34.43 -27.33
CA SER A 168 -0.84 -33.29 -28.05
C SER A 168 -1.43 -31.95 -27.58
N TRP A 169 -2.73 -31.93 -27.33
CA TRP A 169 -3.42 -30.77 -26.77
C TRP A 169 -2.91 -30.42 -25.37
N SER A 170 -2.88 -31.39 -24.46
CA SER A 170 -2.39 -31.19 -23.09
C SER A 170 -0.96 -30.62 -23.07
N LEU A 171 -0.08 -31.14 -23.92
CA LEU A 171 1.30 -30.68 -24.05
C LEU A 171 1.37 -29.20 -24.50
N LEU A 172 0.61 -28.83 -25.53
CA LEU A 172 0.58 -27.45 -26.03
C LEU A 172 0.11 -26.45 -24.97
N TYR A 173 -0.95 -26.78 -24.21
CA TYR A 173 -1.43 -25.93 -23.12
C TYR A 173 -0.39 -25.80 -22.00
N THR A 174 0.26 -26.89 -21.65
CA THR A 174 1.30 -26.89 -20.61
C THR A 174 2.47 -25.99 -20.98
N VAL A 175 2.97 -26.09 -22.22
CA VAL A 175 4.06 -25.25 -22.74
C VAL A 175 3.65 -23.78 -22.78
N TYR A 176 2.44 -23.49 -23.27
CA TYR A 176 1.93 -22.12 -23.35
C TYR A 176 1.83 -21.47 -21.95
N ILE A 177 1.21 -22.16 -21.00
CA ILE A 177 1.08 -21.69 -19.61
C ILE A 177 2.47 -21.49 -18.99
N SER A 178 3.40 -22.43 -19.19
CA SER A 178 4.77 -22.29 -18.69
C SER A 178 5.46 -21.04 -19.20
N ILE A 179 5.37 -20.73 -20.50
CA ILE A 179 5.99 -19.53 -21.08
C ILE A 179 5.36 -18.26 -20.49
N THR A 180 4.03 -18.20 -20.43
CA THR A 180 3.34 -17.03 -19.86
C THR A 180 3.67 -16.83 -18.38
N ALA A 181 3.76 -17.91 -17.59
CA ALA A 181 4.15 -17.85 -16.19
C ALA A 181 5.58 -17.33 -16.04
N SER A 182 6.54 -17.83 -16.84
CA SER A 182 7.92 -17.36 -16.81
C SER A 182 8.04 -15.87 -17.15
N LEU A 183 7.31 -15.40 -18.17
CA LEU A 183 7.29 -13.98 -18.53
C LEU A 183 6.72 -13.10 -17.41
N VAL A 184 5.61 -13.52 -16.78
CA VAL A 184 5.04 -12.80 -15.64
C VAL A 184 6.05 -12.76 -14.49
N THR A 185 6.70 -13.89 -14.15
CA THR A 185 7.70 -13.91 -13.07
C THR A 185 8.88 -12.96 -13.32
N LEU A 186 9.38 -12.90 -14.56
CA LEU A 186 10.46 -11.99 -14.97
C LEU A 186 10.07 -10.51 -14.85
N ILE A 187 8.81 -10.17 -15.14
CA ILE A 187 8.30 -8.80 -15.01
C ILE A 187 8.10 -8.42 -13.54
N THR A 188 7.73 -9.37 -12.69
CA THR A 188 7.40 -9.11 -11.28
C THR A 188 8.61 -9.09 -10.34
N ILE A 189 9.73 -9.74 -10.70
CA ILE A 189 11.01 -9.70 -9.97
C ILE A 189 11.62 -8.30 -10.12
#